data_AF-A0AAV0N7E1-F1
#
_entry.id   AF-A0AAV0N7E1-F1
#
_cell.length_a   1.000
_cell.length_b   1.000
_cell.length_c   1.000
_cell.angle_alpha   90.00
_cell.angle_beta   90.00
_cell.angle_gamma   90.00
#
_symmetry.space_group_name_H-M   'P 1'
#
loop_
_entity.id
_entity.type
_entity.pdbx_description
1 polymer ?
#
loop_
_entity_poly.entity_id
_entity_poly.type
_entity_poly.pdbx_seq_one_letter_code
_entity_poly.pdbx_strand_id
1 'polypeptide(L)'
;MIIVKIISLLSLLDDTYDNFGTHDEVEILTAAIQRFDVSALEELPETMKNMYRLIINVYDEIETKLAETGPTFAVDYAKEEFERNRKHAASAVECYVKEHMASEDEAVEFLWTEISKAWKDIAEACQKPTPLLVALTDRVLNFARSISVIYEKEDGYTNSYLLKAHLSSLFVDLIPL
;
A
#
# COMPACT_ATOMS: atom_id res chain seq x y z
N MET A 1 -6.29 7.25 -11.03
CA MET A 1 -6.07 8.39 -10.10
C MET A 1 -6.34 8.01 -8.64
N ILE A 2 -7.45 7.32 -8.31
CA ILE A 2 -7.76 6.90 -6.92
C ILE A 2 -6.65 6.02 -6.30
N ILE A 3 -6.23 4.94 -6.99
CA ILE A 3 -5.20 4.01 -6.49
C ILE A 3 -3.89 4.75 -6.15
N VAL A 4 -3.44 5.66 -7.01
CA VAL A 4 -2.20 6.43 -6.77
C VAL A 4 -2.33 7.30 -5.51
N LYS A 5 -3.47 7.95 -5.29
CA LYS A 5 -3.71 8.74 -4.07
C LYS A 5 -3.67 7.87 -2.81
N ILE A 6 -4.27 6.68 -2.85
CA ILE A 6 -4.24 5.72 -1.73
C ILE A 6 -2.80 5.27 -1.45
N ILE A 7 -2.04 4.87 -2.48
CA ILE A 7 -0.63 4.46 -2.31
C ILE A 7 0.21 5.59 -1.71
N SER A 8 0.06 6.82 -2.20
CA SER A 8 0.78 7.97 -1.64
C SER A 8 0.40 8.25 -0.18
N LEU A 9 -0.87 8.07 0.21
CA LEU A 9 -1.28 8.20 1.61
C LEU A 9 -0.68 7.12 2.49
N LEU A 10 -0.74 5.86 2.05
CA LEU A 10 -0.16 4.74 2.79
C LEU A 10 1.33 4.97 3.03
N SER A 11 2.06 5.43 2.02
CA SER A 11 3.48 5.78 2.13
C SER A 11 3.77 6.93 3.11
N LEU A 12 2.98 8.00 3.09
CA LEU A 12 3.14 9.09 4.07
C LEU A 12 2.89 8.59 5.50
N LEU A 13 1.97 7.66 5.65
CA LEU A 13 1.59 7.11 6.94
C LEU A 13 2.64 6.12 7.44
N ASP A 14 3.20 5.31 6.56
CA ASP A 14 4.36 4.44 6.82
C ASP A 14 5.53 5.25 7.40
N ASP A 15 5.98 6.30 6.70
CA ASP A 15 7.03 7.22 7.17
C ASP A 15 6.71 7.82 8.56
N THR A 16 5.44 8.09 8.81
CA THR A 16 4.99 8.69 10.08
C THR A 16 5.10 7.73 11.24
N TYR A 17 4.75 6.47 11.03
CA TYR A 17 4.84 5.45 12.06
C TYR A 17 6.26 4.97 12.27
N ASP A 18 7.07 4.95 11.22
CA ASP A 18 8.43 4.41 11.28
C ASP A 18 9.48 5.45 11.70
N ASN A 19 9.35 6.71 11.27
CA ASN A 19 10.44 7.69 11.41
C ASN A 19 10.05 9.03 12.04
N PHE A 20 8.81 9.52 11.90
CA PHE A 20 8.46 10.88 12.33
C PHE A 20 7.68 10.97 13.64
N GLY A 21 6.74 10.07 13.89
CA GLY A 21 5.84 10.12 15.03
C GLY A 21 6.48 9.53 16.28
N THR A 22 6.30 10.21 17.43
CA THR A 22 6.56 9.55 18.71
C THR A 22 5.50 8.50 19.00
N HIS A 23 5.83 7.51 19.83
CA HIS A 23 4.91 6.44 20.23
C HIS A 23 3.54 6.97 20.67
N ASP A 24 3.52 7.98 21.54
CA ASP A 24 2.28 8.58 22.05
C ASP A 24 1.50 9.30 20.94
N GLU A 25 2.17 10.01 20.03
CA GLU A 25 1.51 10.69 18.91
C GLU A 25 0.88 9.68 17.93
N VAL A 26 1.58 8.59 17.61
CA VAL A 26 1.06 7.58 16.68
C VAL A 26 -0.04 6.71 17.31
N GLU A 27 -0.07 6.55 18.64
CA GLU A 27 -1.21 5.94 19.33
C GLU A 27 -2.48 6.81 19.19
N ILE A 28 -2.37 8.12 19.39
CA ILE A 28 -3.50 9.05 19.21
C ILE A 28 -3.94 9.07 17.75
N LEU A 29 -2.99 9.10 16.81
CA LEU A 29 -3.28 9.02 15.37
C LEU A 29 -3.98 7.70 15.01
N THR A 30 -3.56 6.57 15.57
CA THR A 30 -4.20 5.26 15.36
C THR A 30 -5.64 5.28 15.85
N ALA A 31 -5.88 5.82 17.04
CA ALA A 31 -7.23 5.95 17.58
C ALA A 31 -8.13 6.86 16.72
N ALA A 32 -7.60 7.98 16.22
CA ALA A 32 -8.32 8.86 15.31
C ALA A 32 -8.66 8.16 13.98
N ILE A 33 -7.74 7.37 13.44
CA ILE A 33 -7.96 6.59 12.22
C ILE A 33 -9.04 5.53 12.41
N GLN A 34 -9.02 4.82 13.55
CA GLN A 34 -10.06 3.83 13.88
C GLN A 34 -11.45 4.44 14.09
N ARG A 35 -11.54 5.71 14.48
CA ARG A 35 -12.83 6.41 14.56
C ARG A 35 -13.31 6.89 13.20
N PHE A 36 -12.38 7.15 12.28
CA PHE A 36 -12.62 7.62 10.92
C PHE A 36 -13.63 8.78 10.84
N ASP A 37 -13.48 9.78 11.72
CA ASP A 37 -14.39 10.91 11.86
C ASP A 37 -13.63 12.23 11.92
N VAL A 38 -14.10 13.25 11.19
CA VAL A 38 -13.44 14.56 11.08
C VAL A 38 -13.27 15.26 12.44
N SER A 39 -14.15 15.00 13.41
CA SER A 39 -14.05 15.55 14.77
C SER A 39 -12.81 15.08 15.52
N ALA A 40 -12.23 13.93 15.16
CA ALA A 40 -10.99 13.43 15.76
C ALA A 40 -9.79 14.37 15.48
N LEU A 41 -9.90 15.31 14.53
CA LEU A 41 -8.89 16.35 14.30
C LEU A 41 -8.59 17.19 15.55
N GLU A 42 -9.58 17.43 16.41
CA GLU A 42 -9.40 18.26 17.61
C GLU A 42 -8.53 17.58 18.68
N GLU A 43 -8.52 16.24 18.68
CA GLU A 43 -7.79 15.40 19.62
C GLU A 43 -6.33 15.16 19.21
N LEU A 44 -6.00 15.46 17.94
CA LEU A 44 -4.67 15.18 17.40
C LEU A 44 -3.63 16.26 17.78
N PRO A 45 -2.36 15.85 17.94
CA PRO A 45 -1.23 16.78 17.93
C PRO A 45 -1.20 17.63 16.66
N GLU A 46 -0.77 18.89 16.77
CA GLU A 46 -0.75 19.83 15.64
C GLU A 46 0.07 19.29 14.44
N THR A 47 1.13 18.54 14.72
CA THR A 47 1.98 17.84 13.76
C THR A 47 1.20 16.84 12.90
N MET A 48 0.21 16.15 13.47
CA MET A 48 -0.54 15.06 12.82
C MET A 48 -1.87 15.50 12.20
N LYS A 49 -2.41 16.67 12.58
CA LYS A 49 -3.70 17.17 12.07
C LYS A 49 -3.74 17.33 10.55
N ASN A 50 -2.65 17.82 9.95
CA ASN A 50 -2.59 18.01 8.50
C ASN A 50 -2.69 16.67 7.76
N MET A 51 -2.04 15.64 8.30
CA MET A 51 -2.04 14.29 7.74
C MET A 51 -3.41 13.64 7.85
N TYR A 52 -4.03 13.69 9.04
CA TYR A 52 -5.35 13.12 9.22
C TYR A 52 -6.41 13.80 8.35
N ARG A 53 -6.33 15.11 8.20
CA ARG A 53 -7.19 15.86 7.26
C ARG A 53 -7.02 15.38 5.83
N LEU A 54 -5.79 15.11 5.41
CA LEU A 54 -5.51 14.59 4.07
C LEU A 54 -6.14 13.19 3.87
N ILE A 55 -6.08 12.32 4.89
CA ILE A 55 -6.72 11.00 4.87
C ILE A 55 -8.22 11.16 4.63
N ILE A 56 -8.92 11.91 5.49
CA ILE A 56 -10.37 12.12 5.40
C ILE A 56 -10.76 12.67 4.02
N ASN A 57 -10.08 13.72 3.56
CA ASN A 57 -10.38 14.36 2.27
C ASN A 57 -10.25 13.40 1.07
N VAL A 58 -9.25 12.51 1.08
CA VAL A 58 -9.08 11.55 -0.02
C VAL A 58 -10.17 10.49 0.01
N TYR A 59 -10.57 10.00 1.19
CA TYR A 59 -11.67 9.04 1.28
C TYR A 59 -13.01 9.66 0.90
N ASP A 60 -13.29 10.91 1.31
CA ASP A 60 -14.48 11.65 0.89
C ASP A 60 -14.53 11.85 -0.64
N GLU A 61 -13.38 12.13 -1.27
CA GLU A 61 -13.27 12.23 -2.73
C GLU A 61 -13.56 10.87 -3.41
N ILE A 62 -13.07 9.77 -2.83
CA ILE A 62 -13.32 8.42 -3.34
C ILE A 62 -14.80 8.08 -3.23
N GLU A 63 -15.42 8.34 -2.07
CA GLU A 63 -16.85 8.13 -1.85
C GLU A 63 -17.69 8.93 -2.84
N THR A 64 -17.38 10.22 -3.01
CA THR A 64 -18.07 11.09 -3.95
C THR A 64 -18.01 10.51 -5.37
N LYS A 65 -16.82 10.08 -5.81
CA LYS A 65 -16.63 9.50 -7.14
C LYS A 65 -17.31 8.16 -7.33
N LEU A 66 -17.38 7.34 -6.29
CA LEU A 66 -18.03 6.04 -6.38
C LEU A 66 -19.55 6.13 -6.30
N ALA A 67 -20.08 7.10 -5.54
CA ALA A 67 -21.50 7.42 -5.51
C ALA A 67 -22.07 7.76 -6.90
N GLU A 68 -21.25 8.30 -7.80
CA GLU A 68 -21.61 8.54 -9.21
C GLU A 68 -21.71 7.25 -10.04
N THR A 69 -21.15 6.13 -9.57
CA THR A 69 -20.96 4.89 -10.37
C THR A 69 -21.62 3.62 -9.81
N GLY A 70 -22.18 3.65 -8.59
CA GLY A 70 -22.76 2.47 -7.92
C GLY A 70 -21.91 1.94 -6.75
N PRO A 71 -22.28 0.81 -6.11
CA PRO A 71 -22.20 0.62 -4.65
C PRO A 71 -20.80 0.74 -4.03
N THR A 72 -20.80 1.30 -2.81
CA THR A 72 -19.68 1.80 -1.98
C THR A 72 -18.86 0.73 -1.26
N PHE A 73 -19.16 -0.56 -1.43
CA PHE A 73 -18.53 -1.67 -0.68
C PHE A 73 -16.98 -1.66 -0.75
N ALA A 74 -16.42 -1.22 -1.86
CA ALA A 74 -14.96 -1.11 -2.01
C ALA A 74 -14.33 -0.06 -1.09
N VAL A 75 -15.07 0.98 -0.71
CA VAL A 75 -14.60 2.00 0.25
C VAL A 75 -14.68 1.49 1.66
N ASP A 76 -15.79 0.87 2.04
CA ASP A 76 -15.95 0.30 3.38
C ASP A 76 -14.86 -0.74 3.64
N TYR A 77 -14.59 -1.62 2.66
CA TYR A 77 -13.47 -2.56 2.72
C TYR A 77 -12.11 -1.87 2.79
N ALA A 78 -11.88 -0.81 2.02
CA ALA A 78 -10.62 -0.06 2.07
C ALA A 78 -10.42 0.63 3.42
N LYS A 79 -11.48 1.15 4.04
CA LYS A 79 -11.45 1.74 5.39
C LYS A 79 -11.14 0.67 6.44
N GLU A 80 -11.82 -0.47 6.41
CA GLU A 80 -11.57 -1.58 7.34
C GLU A 80 -10.13 -2.12 7.23
N GLU A 81 -9.61 -2.31 6.02
CA GLU A 81 -8.21 -2.73 5.82
C GLU A 81 -7.22 -1.64 6.24
N PHE A 82 -7.59 -0.36 6.07
CA PHE A 82 -6.79 0.76 6.55
C PHE A 82 -6.74 0.83 8.09
N GLU A 83 -7.82 0.49 8.78
CA GLU A 83 -7.89 0.38 10.23
C GLU A 83 -7.11 -0.83 10.77
N ARG A 84 -7.13 -1.95 10.05
CA ARG A 84 -6.50 -3.22 10.48
C ARG A 84 -4.96 -3.17 10.46
N ASN A 85 -4.37 -2.46 9.50
CA ASN A 85 -2.93 -2.60 9.19
C ASN A 85 -1.99 -1.65 9.97
N ARG A 86 -2.36 -1.18 11.17
CA ARG A 86 -1.54 -0.20 11.90
C ARG A 86 -1.07 -0.63 13.29
N LYS A 87 0.18 -1.10 13.33
CA LYS A 87 1.10 -1.09 14.48
C LYS A 87 2.53 -1.00 13.94
N HIS A 88 3.46 -0.48 14.74
CA HIS A 88 4.90 -0.62 14.48
C HIS A 88 5.20 -2.09 14.15
N ALA A 89 5.51 -2.36 12.89
CA ALA A 89 5.63 -3.73 12.39
C ALA A 89 7.11 -4.08 12.27
N ALA A 90 7.54 -5.09 13.03
CA ALA A 90 8.79 -5.76 12.73
C ALA A 90 8.69 -6.33 11.30
N SER A 91 9.78 -6.28 10.54
CA SER A 91 9.81 -6.78 9.17
C SER A 91 9.39 -8.27 9.11
N ALA A 92 8.91 -8.73 7.95
CA ALA A 92 8.53 -10.14 7.79
C ALA A 92 9.71 -11.10 8.11
N VAL A 93 10.94 -10.68 7.80
CA VAL A 93 12.17 -11.41 8.14
C VAL A 93 12.38 -11.48 9.64
N GLU A 94 12.34 -10.33 10.34
CA GLU A 94 12.51 -10.30 11.80
C GLU A 94 11.42 -11.07 12.53
N CYS A 95 10.17 -10.97 12.05
CA CYS A 95 9.04 -11.75 12.57
C CYS A 95 9.33 -13.25 12.46
N TYR A 96 9.73 -13.73 11.27
CA TYR A 96 10.02 -15.14 11.03
C TYR A 96 11.21 -15.64 11.87
N VAL A 97 12.32 -14.89 11.89
CA VAL A 97 13.51 -15.19 12.70
C VAL A 97 13.14 -15.33 14.17
N LYS A 98 12.35 -14.39 14.70
CA LYS A 98 11.94 -14.39 16.10
C LYS A 98 10.96 -15.52 16.43
N GLU A 99 10.01 -15.80 15.56
CA GLU A 99 8.99 -16.83 15.77
C GLU A 99 9.58 -18.24 15.69
N HIS A 100 10.46 -18.48 14.73
CA HIS A 100 11.00 -19.80 14.44
C HIS A 100 12.41 -20.03 14.99
N MET A 101 12.99 -19.03 15.67
CA MET A 101 14.40 -19.04 16.10
C MET A 101 15.35 -19.39 14.94
N ALA A 102 15.01 -18.89 13.74
CA ALA A 102 15.70 -19.19 12.49
C ALA A 102 16.78 -18.14 12.18
N SER A 103 17.64 -18.43 11.22
CA SER A 103 18.54 -17.45 10.62
C SER A 103 17.80 -16.53 9.63
N GLU A 104 18.38 -15.36 9.35
CA GLU A 104 17.85 -14.46 8.31
C GLU A 104 17.79 -15.13 6.93
N ASP A 105 18.80 -15.95 6.59
CA ASP A 105 18.84 -16.69 5.32
C ASP A 105 17.66 -17.66 5.19
N GLU A 106 17.34 -18.39 6.26
CA GLU A 106 16.17 -19.29 6.30
C GLU A 106 14.84 -18.51 6.17
N ALA A 107 14.75 -17.32 6.76
CA ALA A 107 13.59 -16.44 6.62
C ALA A 107 13.43 -15.93 5.19
N VAL A 108 14.52 -15.50 4.56
CA VAL A 108 14.51 -15.03 3.16
C VAL A 108 14.13 -16.17 2.20
N GLU A 109 14.69 -17.36 2.38
CA GLU A 109 14.34 -18.54 1.56
C GLU A 109 12.85 -18.90 1.70
N PHE A 110 12.32 -18.85 2.93
CA PHE A 110 10.91 -19.08 3.19
C PHE A 110 10.02 -18.04 2.48
N LEU A 111 10.30 -16.74 2.68
CA LEU A 111 9.51 -15.66 2.07
C LEU A 111 9.56 -15.73 0.54
N TRP A 112 10.73 -16.02 -0.04
CA TRP A 112 10.86 -16.21 -1.48
C TRP A 112 10.04 -17.39 -2.00
N THR A 113 9.97 -18.47 -1.23
CA THR A 113 9.13 -19.64 -1.55
C THR A 113 7.65 -19.27 -1.55
N GLU A 114 7.19 -18.50 -0.56
CA GLU A 114 5.79 -18.03 -0.50
C GLU A 114 5.45 -17.08 -1.65
N ILE A 115 6.33 -16.13 -1.97
CA ILE A 115 6.19 -15.23 -3.14
C ILE A 115 6.11 -16.04 -4.44
N SER A 116 6.97 -17.05 -4.58
CA SER A 116 6.99 -17.93 -5.77
C SER A 116 5.71 -18.76 -5.92
N LYS A 117 5.09 -19.17 -4.81
CA LYS A 117 3.79 -19.84 -4.83
C LYS A 117 2.68 -18.87 -5.25
N ALA A 118 2.63 -17.68 -4.64
CA ALA A 118 1.64 -16.65 -5.00
C ALA A 118 1.69 -16.28 -6.49
N TRP A 119 2.88 -16.22 -7.09
CA TRP A 119 3.03 -16.02 -8.53
C TRP A 119 2.43 -17.14 -9.38
N LYS A 120 2.54 -18.40 -8.95
CA LYS A 120 1.91 -19.54 -9.63
C LYS A 120 0.39 -19.46 -9.55
N ASP A 121 -0.15 -19.07 -8.41
CA ASP A 121 -1.60 -18.90 -8.23
C ASP A 121 -2.15 -17.78 -9.13
N ILE A 122 -1.44 -16.64 -9.21
CA ILE A 122 -1.78 -15.55 -10.15
C ILE A 122 -1.74 -16.07 -11.59
N ALA A 123 -0.71 -16.83 -11.97
CA ALA A 123 -0.58 -17.37 -13.32
C ALA A 123 -1.71 -18.36 -13.67
N GLU A 124 -2.12 -19.21 -12.74
CA GLU A 124 -3.25 -20.13 -12.91
C GLU A 124 -4.57 -19.37 -13.06
N ALA A 125 -4.81 -18.36 -12.21
CA ALA A 125 -6.00 -17.51 -12.30
C ALA A 125 -6.10 -16.78 -13.65
N CYS A 126 -4.96 -16.46 -14.27
CA CYS A 126 -4.91 -15.85 -15.60
C CYS A 126 -5.22 -16.83 -16.76
N GLN A 127 -5.16 -18.15 -16.56
CA GLN A 127 -5.36 -19.12 -17.64
C GLN A 127 -6.84 -19.29 -18.04
N LYS A 128 -7.78 -19.07 -17.13
CA LYS A 128 -9.23 -19.19 -17.37
C LYS A 128 -10.00 -18.06 -16.70
N PRO A 129 -9.82 -16.81 -17.13
CA PRO A 129 -10.45 -15.69 -16.45
C PRO A 129 -11.96 -15.70 -16.74
N THR A 130 -12.78 -15.56 -15.69
CA THR A 130 -14.21 -15.28 -15.89
C THR A 130 -14.39 -13.81 -16.32
N PRO A 131 -15.44 -13.44 -17.10
CA PRO A 131 -15.57 -12.09 -17.65
C PRO A 131 -15.53 -10.95 -16.62
N LEU A 132 -16.07 -11.18 -15.41
CA LEU A 132 -15.99 -10.23 -14.30
C LEU A 132 -14.58 -10.16 -13.69
N LEU A 133 -13.83 -11.27 -13.71
CA LEU A 133 -12.46 -11.31 -13.22
C LEU A 133 -11.46 -10.69 -14.19
N VAL A 134 -11.64 -10.73 -15.52
CA VAL A 134 -10.61 -10.27 -16.48
C VAL A 134 -10.05 -8.89 -16.11
N ALA A 135 -10.92 -7.90 -15.90
CA ALA A 135 -10.50 -6.54 -15.56
C ALA A 135 -9.86 -6.40 -14.17
N LEU A 136 -10.24 -7.27 -13.21
CA LEU A 136 -9.64 -7.31 -11.88
C LEU A 136 -8.30 -8.04 -11.90
N THR A 137 -8.21 -9.16 -12.62
CA THR A 137 -7.02 -9.96 -12.84
C THR A 137 -5.93 -9.15 -13.51
N ASP A 138 -6.25 -8.37 -14.55
CA ASP A 138 -5.26 -7.48 -15.20
C ASP A 138 -4.71 -6.43 -14.23
N ARG A 139 -5.57 -5.87 -13.36
CA ARG A 139 -5.13 -4.88 -12.36
C ARG A 139 -4.22 -5.50 -11.31
N VAL A 140 -4.60 -6.65 -10.76
CA VAL A 140 -3.80 -7.38 -9.76
C VAL A 140 -2.48 -7.85 -10.36
N LEU A 141 -2.51 -8.41 -11.57
CA LEU A 141 -1.32 -8.86 -12.29
C LEU A 141 -0.35 -7.71 -12.57
N ASN A 142 -0.85 -6.59 -13.08
CA ASN A 142 -0.01 -5.43 -13.37
C ASN A 142 0.53 -4.78 -12.09
N PHE A 143 -0.23 -4.79 -11.00
CA PHE A 143 0.26 -4.35 -9.69
C PHE A 143 1.41 -5.24 -9.21
N ALA A 144 1.25 -6.57 -9.21
CA ALA A 144 2.30 -7.51 -8.83
C ALA A 144 3.58 -7.33 -9.68
N ARG A 145 3.43 -7.16 -11.01
CA ARG A 145 4.55 -6.85 -11.92
C ARG A 145 5.23 -5.53 -11.57
N SER A 146 4.46 -4.50 -11.23
CA SER A 146 5.04 -3.21 -10.87
C SER A 146 5.90 -3.29 -9.62
N ILE A 147 5.47 -4.06 -8.61
CA ILE A 147 6.27 -4.31 -7.40
C ILE A 147 7.58 -5.02 -7.77
N SER A 148 7.54 -6.05 -8.62
CA SER A 148 8.76 -6.73 -9.09
C SER A 148 9.73 -5.79 -9.83
N VAL A 149 9.23 -4.82 -10.59
CA VAL A 149 10.08 -3.82 -11.27
C VAL A 149 10.64 -2.81 -10.27
N ILE A 150 9.81 -2.32 -9.34
CA ILE A 150 10.20 -1.32 -8.34
C ILE A 150 11.32 -1.86 -7.44
N TYR A 151 11.25 -3.15 -7.08
CA TYR A 151 12.18 -3.79 -6.14
C TYR A 151 13.14 -4.78 -6.83
N GLU A 152 13.35 -4.69 -8.15
CA GLU A 152 14.18 -5.67 -8.90
C GLU A 152 15.62 -5.75 -8.38
N LYS A 153 16.20 -4.60 -8.04
CA LYS A 153 17.61 -4.49 -7.62
C LYS A 153 17.74 -4.21 -6.13
N GLU A 154 17.08 -3.14 -5.70
CA GLU A 154 17.07 -2.59 -4.36
C GLU A 154 15.71 -1.92 -4.14
N ASP A 155 15.55 -1.19 -3.04
CA ASP A 155 14.37 -0.36 -2.81
C ASP A 155 14.31 0.86 -3.76
N GLY A 156 13.78 0.62 -4.96
CA GLY A 156 13.54 1.67 -5.96
C GLY A 156 12.35 2.57 -5.62
N TYR A 157 11.53 2.22 -4.63
CA TYR A 157 10.43 3.04 -4.16
C TYR A 157 10.97 4.23 -3.34
N THR A 158 11.80 3.93 -2.34
CA THR A 158 12.49 4.95 -1.52
C THR A 158 13.61 5.62 -2.31
N ASN A 159 14.42 4.85 -3.04
CA ASN A 159 15.47 5.39 -3.92
C ASN A 159 14.96 5.53 -5.35
N SER A 160 14.10 6.53 -5.58
CA SER A 160 13.43 6.76 -6.86
C SER A 160 14.37 6.99 -8.05
N TYR A 161 15.65 7.29 -7.83
CA TYR A 161 16.65 7.40 -8.89
C TYR A 161 16.83 6.10 -9.66
N LEU A 162 16.64 4.95 -9.02
CA LEU A 162 16.72 3.63 -9.66
C LEU A 162 15.64 3.45 -10.74
N LEU A 163 14.51 4.14 -10.61
CA LEU A 163 13.40 4.09 -11.56
C LEU A 163 13.43 5.20 -12.62
N LYS A 164 14.38 6.13 -12.55
CA LYS A 164 14.43 7.31 -13.42
C LYS A 164 14.41 6.95 -14.90
N ALA A 165 15.14 5.92 -15.31
CA ALA A 165 15.18 5.47 -16.71
C ALA A 165 13.80 4.95 -17.18
N HIS A 166 13.12 4.16 -16.33
CA HIS A 166 11.76 3.68 -16.62
C HIS A 166 10.77 4.84 -16.72
N LEU A 167 10.83 5.80 -15.79
CA LEU A 167 9.96 6.97 -15.79
C LEU A 167 10.17 7.85 -17.02
N SER A 168 11.42 8.11 -17.41
CA SER A 168 11.73 8.87 -18.63
C SER A 168 11.17 8.17 -19.86
N SER A 169 11.44 6.88 -20.02
CA SER A 169 10.98 6.13 -21.20
C SER A 169 9.45 6.02 -21.30
N LEU A 170 8.73 6.04 -20.19
CA LEU A 170 7.26 5.88 -20.17
C LEU A 170 6.51 7.20 -20.30
N PHE A 171 7.04 8.29 -19.73
CA PHE A 171 6.30 9.54 -19.56
C PHE A 171 6.95 10.77 -20.17
N VAL A 172 8.22 10.67 -20.62
CA VAL A 172 8.98 11.83 -21.12
C VAL A 172 9.42 11.60 -22.57
N ASP A 173 10.06 10.47 -22.84
CA ASP A 173 10.66 10.18 -24.13
C ASP A 173 9.60 9.64 -25.09
N LEU A 174 9.46 10.30 -26.24
CA LEU A 174 8.58 9.83 -27.32
C LEU A 174 9.25 8.68 -28.06
N ILE A 175 8.48 7.65 -28.43
CA ILE A 175 8.96 6.59 -29.32
C ILE A 175 9.21 7.21 -30.69
N PRO A 176 10.46 7.19 -31.21
CA PRO A 176 10.73 7.68 -32.55
C PRO A 176 9.92 6.89 -33.57
N LEU A 177 9.25 7.61 -34.47
CA LEU A 177 8.46 7.04 -35.57
C LEU A 177 9.34 6.53 -36.71
#